data_AF-A0A534T1R9-F1
#
_entry.id   AF-A0A534T1R9-F1
#
_cell.length_a   1.000
_cell.length_b   1.000
_cell.length_c   1.000
_cell.angle_alpha   90.00
_cell.angle_beta   90.00
_cell.angle_gamma   90.00
#
_symmetry.space_group_name_H-M   'P 1'
#
loop_
_entity.id
_entity.type
_entity.pdbx_description
1 polymer ?
#
loop_
_entity_poly.entity_id
_entity_poly.type
_entity_poly.pdbx_seq_one_letter_code
_entity_poly.pdbx_strand_id
1 'polypeptide(L)'
;MVGGTLADSYYSRALGPGTVIDARDATFVHCSQPDPSNPCATNVYPINLGPISAPGDCWAGGRIIGANRLDATWSEMHSPNNAGFMFENGSFTVDGIRVDDVGDGIRPRGGAGGFLIKDVWLSYIRDDCVENDHLNGGVVDDSLFDGCFSAFSARNLDTTIDGHTNLWTIQNTLVRLQPMPGPPEGGDLGHKGFFKWIDWGDPNSRSPMLALFNDVFMAEEQGQFSADRMGIPPGKLAACANNVMVWLGPGEYPAVLPDCFTVTKDRSVWDSAVAEWIRRHPELGP
;
A
#
# COMPACT_ATOMS: atom_id res chain seq x y z
N MET A 1 9.13 -22.92 -4.22
CA MET A 1 10.28 -22.21 -4.78
C MET A 1 9.89 -21.65 -6.13
N VAL A 2 9.90 -20.32 -6.25
CA VAL A 2 9.80 -19.58 -7.52
C VAL A 2 11.13 -18.81 -7.65
N GLY A 3 11.70 -18.73 -8.84
CA GLY A 3 12.99 -18.05 -9.04
C GLY A 3 13.21 -17.58 -10.46
N GLY A 4 14.15 -16.66 -10.62
CA GLY A 4 14.50 -16.02 -11.90
C GLY A 4 13.66 -14.77 -12.20
N THR A 5 13.87 -14.19 -13.38
CA THR A 5 13.10 -13.04 -13.87
C THR A 5 11.89 -13.50 -14.67
N LEU A 6 10.70 -13.10 -14.25
CA LEU A 6 9.42 -13.51 -14.80
C LEU A 6 8.70 -12.30 -15.39
N ALA A 7 8.46 -12.33 -16.71
CA ALA A 7 7.65 -11.33 -17.39
C ALA A 7 6.16 -11.71 -17.42
N ASP A 8 5.84 -12.99 -17.22
CA ASP A 8 4.48 -13.49 -17.10
C ASP A 8 4.00 -13.46 -15.64
N SER A 9 2.69 -13.38 -15.46
CA SER A 9 2.06 -13.45 -14.13
C SER A 9 2.30 -14.81 -13.46
N TYR A 10 2.68 -14.81 -12.19
CA TYR A 10 2.53 -15.98 -11.34
C TYR A 10 1.10 -16.08 -10.85
N TYR A 11 0.45 -17.15 -11.27
CA TYR A 11 -0.96 -17.39 -10.99
C TYR A 11 -1.18 -18.71 -10.28
N SER A 12 -1.88 -18.69 -9.14
CA SER A 12 -2.34 -19.90 -8.47
C SER A 12 -3.75 -19.73 -7.91
N ARG A 13 -4.57 -20.77 -8.06
CA ARG A 13 -5.92 -20.90 -7.45
C ARG A 13 -6.02 -22.03 -6.43
N ALA A 14 -4.94 -22.76 -6.19
CA ALA A 14 -4.93 -23.90 -5.30
C ALA A 14 -3.54 -24.06 -4.69
N LEU A 15 -3.41 -23.69 -3.42
CA LEU A 15 -2.30 -24.08 -2.57
C LEU A 15 -2.80 -25.08 -1.53
N GLY A 16 -1.91 -25.95 -1.08
CA GLY A 16 -2.21 -26.79 0.08
C GLY A 16 -2.25 -25.92 1.35
N PRO A 17 -3.00 -26.31 2.40
CA PRO A 17 -3.00 -25.57 3.66
C PRO A 17 -1.60 -25.34 4.22
N GLY A 18 -1.29 -24.10 4.60
CA GLY A 18 0.00 -23.73 5.19
C GLY A 18 1.15 -23.74 4.18
N THR A 19 0.85 -23.56 2.89
CA THR A 19 1.88 -23.50 1.87
C THR A 19 2.72 -22.24 2.05
N VAL A 20 4.04 -22.41 2.01
CA VAL A 20 4.98 -21.30 1.88
C VAL A 20 5.49 -21.26 0.44
N ILE A 21 5.14 -20.20 -0.27
CA ILE A 21 5.73 -19.88 -1.57
C ILE A 21 6.98 -19.06 -1.31
N ASP A 22 8.14 -19.72 -1.31
CA ASP A 22 9.43 -19.03 -1.30
C ASP A 22 9.77 -18.50 -2.69
N ALA A 23 9.86 -17.18 -2.79
CA ALA A 23 10.14 -16.41 -3.99
C ALA A 23 11.31 -15.43 -3.81
N ARG A 24 12.16 -15.64 -2.79
CA ARG A 24 13.31 -14.75 -2.50
C ARG A 24 14.25 -14.56 -3.69
N ASP A 25 14.37 -15.59 -4.54
CA ASP A 25 15.19 -15.57 -5.75
C ASP A 25 14.42 -15.15 -7.02
N ALA A 26 13.18 -14.67 -6.88
CA ALA A 26 12.32 -14.28 -7.99
C ALA A 26 12.25 -12.75 -8.17
N THR A 27 12.24 -12.32 -9.43
CA THR A 27 11.92 -10.96 -9.84
C THR A 27 10.78 -10.99 -10.86
N PHE A 28 9.69 -10.31 -10.58
CA PHE A 28 8.54 -10.19 -11.48
C PHE A 28 8.54 -8.82 -12.13
N VAL A 29 8.32 -8.77 -13.45
CA VAL A 29 8.24 -7.51 -14.19
C VAL A 29 6.78 -7.10 -14.32
N HIS A 30 6.45 -5.95 -13.75
CA HIS A 30 5.17 -5.26 -13.93
C HIS A 30 5.26 -4.29 -15.11
N CYS A 31 4.23 -4.29 -15.95
CA CYS A 31 4.14 -3.37 -17.07
C CYS A 31 2.67 -3.15 -17.43
N SER A 32 2.14 -2.00 -17.07
CA SER A 32 0.80 -1.56 -17.45
C SER A 32 0.84 -0.46 -18.50
N GLN A 33 1.94 0.31 -18.56
CA GLN A 33 2.18 1.38 -19.52
C GLN A 33 3.51 1.17 -20.27
N PRO A 34 3.51 0.34 -21.34
CA PRO A 34 4.72 0.09 -22.13
C PRO A 34 5.26 1.37 -22.76
N ASP A 35 6.58 1.54 -22.71
CA ASP A 35 7.28 2.59 -23.46
C ASP A 35 7.49 2.13 -24.93
N PRO A 36 7.03 2.88 -25.95
CA PRO A 36 7.28 2.54 -27.35
C PRO A 36 8.78 2.45 -27.71
N SER A 37 9.64 3.15 -26.97
CA SER A 37 11.10 3.13 -27.13
C SER A 37 11.79 2.01 -26.37
N ASN A 38 11.12 1.45 -25.35
CA ASN A 38 11.58 0.31 -24.57
C ASN A 38 10.38 -0.60 -24.19
N PRO A 39 9.85 -1.38 -25.13
CA PRO A 39 8.61 -2.10 -24.91
C PRO A 39 8.79 -3.22 -23.88
N CYS A 40 7.96 -3.21 -22.85
CA CYS A 40 7.78 -4.34 -21.94
C CYS A 40 6.54 -5.16 -22.32
N ALA A 41 6.59 -6.47 -22.04
CA ALA A 41 5.40 -7.31 -22.16
C ALA A 41 4.38 -6.88 -21.09
N THR A 42 3.14 -6.63 -21.48
CA THR A 42 2.09 -6.20 -20.55
C THR A 42 1.85 -7.27 -19.50
N ASN A 43 2.00 -6.90 -18.23
CA ASN A 43 1.72 -7.72 -17.07
C ASN A 43 1.20 -6.82 -15.95
N VAL A 44 -0.13 -6.76 -15.83
CA VAL A 44 -0.86 -5.90 -14.89
C VAL A 44 -1.10 -6.57 -13.53
N TYR A 45 -0.77 -7.86 -13.40
CA TYR A 45 -0.85 -8.61 -12.14
C TYR A 45 0.30 -9.62 -12.05
N PRO A 46 1.53 -9.17 -11.77
CA PRO A 46 2.69 -10.04 -11.75
C PRO A 46 2.57 -11.18 -10.74
N ILE A 47 1.91 -10.94 -9.60
CA ILE A 47 1.50 -11.98 -8.67
C ILE A 47 -0.01 -11.88 -8.42
N ASN A 48 -0.73 -12.94 -8.73
CA ASN A 48 -2.17 -13.02 -8.53
C ASN A 48 -2.55 -14.39 -7.93
N LEU A 49 -2.88 -14.37 -6.65
CA LEU A 49 -3.30 -15.54 -5.90
C LEU A 49 -4.82 -15.48 -5.73
N GLY A 50 -5.53 -16.29 -6.52
CA GLY A 50 -6.99 -16.40 -6.45
C GLY A 50 -7.47 -17.04 -5.14
N PRO A 51 -8.77 -17.25 -4.96
CA PRO A 51 -9.30 -17.74 -3.69
C PRO A 51 -8.86 -19.17 -3.49
N ILE A 52 -7.97 -19.40 -2.53
CA ILE A 52 -7.52 -20.74 -2.14
C ILE A 52 -8.32 -21.18 -0.92
N SER A 53 -8.62 -22.46 -0.87
CA SER A 53 -9.51 -23.08 0.11
C SER A 53 -8.96 -23.18 1.53
N ALA A 54 -7.71 -22.78 1.79
CA ALA A 54 -7.05 -23.01 3.07
C ALA A 54 -6.40 -21.74 3.64
N PRO A 55 -6.65 -21.40 4.92
CA PRO A 55 -6.02 -20.27 5.58
C PRO A 55 -4.58 -20.57 6.00
N GLY A 56 -3.78 -19.51 6.22
CA GLY A 56 -2.44 -19.63 6.80
C GLY A 56 -1.31 -19.85 5.79
N ASP A 57 -1.56 -19.62 4.51
CA ASP A 57 -0.52 -19.64 3.48
C ASP A 57 0.36 -18.37 3.57
N CYS A 58 1.60 -18.48 3.09
CA CYS A 58 2.59 -17.42 3.14
C CYS A 58 3.30 -17.24 1.80
N TRP A 59 3.47 -16.00 1.38
CA TRP A 59 4.44 -15.61 0.36
C TRP A 59 5.68 -15.04 1.03
N ALA A 60 6.85 -15.59 0.71
CA ALA A 60 8.11 -15.18 1.29
C ALA A 60 9.06 -14.63 0.22
N GLY A 61 9.40 -13.35 0.32
CA GLY A 61 10.47 -12.76 -0.48
C GLY A 61 10.07 -12.27 -1.87
N GLY A 62 11.09 -11.86 -2.61
CA GLY A 62 11.02 -11.57 -4.04
C GLY A 62 10.89 -10.08 -4.33
N ARG A 63 10.94 -9.77 -5.63
CA ARG A 63 10.92 -8.40 -6.13
C ARG A 63 9.86 -8.27 -7.22
N ILE A 64 9.12 -7.18 -7.21
CA ILE A 64 8.28 -6.73 -8.32
C ILE A 64 8.84 -5.41 -8.78
N ILE A 65 9.22 -5.32 -10.06
CA ILE A 65 9.80 -4.12 -10.66
C ILE A 65 8.91 -3.62 -11.78
N GLY A 66 8.56 -2.33 -11.74
CA GLY A 66 7.93 -1.64 -12.83
C GLY A 66 8.88 -1.45 -14.00
N ALA A 67 8.37 -1.72 -15.20
CA ALA A 67 8.97 -1.31 -16.47
C ALA A 67 8.09 -0.23 -17.13
N ASN A 68 7.42 0.60 -16.34
CA ASN A 68 6.50 1.61 -16.85
C ASN A 68 7.25 2.88 -17.23
N ARG A 69 6.61 3.66 -18.08
CA ARG A 69 6.99 5.05 -18.32
C ARG A 69 6.94 5.84 -17.00
N LEU A 70 8.06 6.45 -16.61
CA LEU A 70 8.11 7.29 -15.40
C LEU A 70 7.20 8.52 -15.52
N ASP A 71 7.00 9.05 -16.73
CA ASP A 71 6.12 10.18 -17.01
C ASP A 71 4.63 9.80 -17.17
N ALA A 72 4.28 8.51 -17.03
CA ALA A 72 2.89 8.07 -17.11
C ALA A 72 2.03 8.82 -16.09
N THR A 73 0.95 9.43 -16.54
CA THR A 73 -0.01 10.08 -15.65
C THR A 73 -0.65 9.06 -14.70
N TRP A 74 -1.18 9.53 -13.58
CA TRP A 74 -1.99 8.70 -12.68
C TRP A 74 -3.10 8.01 -13.46
N SER A 75 -3.78 8.72 -14.37
CA SER A 75 -4.86 8.15 -15.18
C SER A 75 -4.38 7.01 -16.10
N GLU A 76 -3.22 7.17 -16.75
CA GLU A 76 -2.60 6.09 -17.54
C GLU A 76 -2.28 4.88 -16.65
N MET A 77 -1.66 5.09 -15.49
CA MET A 77 -1.34 4.00 -14.55
C MET A 77 -2.58 3.34 -13.92
N HIS A 78 -3.65 4.09 -13.66
CA HIS A 78 -4.87 3.62 -13.00
C HIS A 78 -5.83 2.90 -13.95
N SER A 79 -6.00 3.41 -15.18
CA SER A 79 -6.96 2.90 -16.17
C SER A 79 -6.94 1.38 -16.44
N PRO A 80 -5.77 0.71 -16.55
CA PRO A 80 -5.74 -0.72 -16.84
C PRO A 80 -6.13 -1.61 -15.65
N ASN A 81 -6.40 -1.04 -14.47
CA ASN A 81 -6.66 -1.74 -13.21
C ASN A 81 -5.62 -2.82 -12.93
N ASN A 82 -4.55 -2.46 -12.23
CA ASN A 82 -3.39 -3.31 -11.99
C ASN A 82 -2.96 -3.27 -10.52
N ALA A 83 -2.27 -4.32 -10.09
CA ALA A 83 -1.60 -4.36 -8.80
C ALA A 83 -0.31 -5.18 -8.93
N GLY A 84 0.71 -4.85 -8.15
CA GLY A 84 1.92 -5.65 -8.05
C GLY A 84 1.61 -7.03 -7.47
N PHE A 85 0.97 -7.05 -6.30
CA PHE A 85 0.66 -8.28 -5.58
C PHE A 85 -0.82 -8.33 -5.21
N MET A 86 -1.52 -9.40 -5.60
CA MET A 86 -2.93 -9.60 -5.28
C MET A 86 -3.16 -10.95 -4.62
N PHE A 87 -4.01 -11.00 -3.58
CA PHE A 87 -4.43 -12.25 -2.96
C PHE A 87 -5.87 -12.20 -2.42
N GLU A 88 -6.56 -13.35 -2.44
CA GLU A 88 -7.94 -13.52 -1.95
C GLU A 88 -8.04 -14.41 -0.68
N ASN A 89 -6.92 -14.97 -0.23
CA ASN A 89 -6.88 -15.93 0.88
C ASN A 89 -7.03 -15.29 2.26
N GLY A 90 -7.89 -15.88 3.09
CA GLY A 90 -7.98 -15.53 4.51
C GLY A 90 -6.71 -15.93 5.27
N SER A 91 -6.32 -15.10 6.24
CA SER A 91 -5.11 -15.32 7.06
C SER A 91 -3.84 -15.55 6.24
N PHE A 92 -3.73 -14.90 5.08
CA PHE A 92 -2.55 -14.97 4.22
C PHE A 92 -1.47 -14.01 4.70
N THR A 93 -0.22 -14.46 4.67
CA THR A 93 0.93 -13.63 4.99
C THR A 93 1.70 -13.25 3.72
N VAL A 94 1.95 -11.96 3.53
CA VAL A 94 2.96 -11.45 2.61
C VAL A 94 4.15 -11.00 3.46
N ASP A 95 5.30 -11.64 3.30
CA ASP A 95 6.49 -11.44 4.12
C ASP A 95 7.71 -11.14 3.24
N GLY A 96 8.38 -10.00 3.43
CA GLY A 96 9.69 -9.79 2.81
C GLY A 96 9.67 -9.44 1.31
N ILE A 97 8.62 -8.85 0.77
CA ILE A 97 8.58 -8.49 -0.67
C ILE A 97 8.95 -7.03 -0.93
N ARG A 98 9.72 -6.80 -2.00
CA ARG A 98 10.01 -5.48 -2.57
C ARG A 98 9.10 -5.22 -3.77
N VAL A 99 8.38 -4.10 -3.81
CA VAL A 99 7.52 -3.69 -4.94
C VAL A 99 7.82 -2.26 -5.34
N ASP A 100 8.10 -2.04 -6.62
CA ASP A 100 8.47 -0.73 -7.16
C ASP A 100 7.73 -0.43 -8.45
N ASP A 101 7.28 0.83 -8.63
CA ASP A 101 6.69 1.37 -9.86
C ASP A 101 5.53 0.51 -10.43
N VAL A 102 4.48 0.37 -9.63
CA VAL A 102 3.22 -0.29 -10.02
C VAL A 102 2.04 0.64 -9.80
N GLY A 103 0.83 0.32 -10.28
CA GLY A 103 -0.39 1.05 -9.94
C GLY A 103 -0.70 0.89 -8.45
N ASP A 104 -1.36 -0.20 -8.08
CA ASP A 104 -1.47 -0.58 -6.67
C ASP A 104 -0.32 -1.49 -6.22
N GLY A 105 0.12 -1.33 -4.98
CA GLY A 105 1.19 -2.13 -4.39
C GLY A 105 0.72 -3.55 -4.07
N ILE A 106 0.02 -3.68 -2.93
CA ILE A 106 -0.51 -4.95 -2.43
C ILE A 106 -2.03 -4.84 -2.29
N ARG A 107 -2.76 -5.82 -2.83
CA ARG A 107 -4.23 -5.80 -2.94
C ARG A 107 -4.86 -7.05 -2.29
N PRO A 108 -5.16 -7.01 -0.98
CA PRO A 108 -6.05 -7.99 -0.36
C PRO A 108 -7.48 -7.85 -0.91
N ARG A 109 -8.04 -8.94 -1.41
CA ARG A 109 -9.35 -8.98 -2.08
C ARG A 109 -10.41 -9.68 -1.22
N GLY A 110 -11.58 -9.97 -1.79
CA GLY A 110 -12.66 -10.65 -1.09
C GLY A 110 -12.19 -12.02 -0.57
N GLY A 111 -12.41 -12.27 0.73
CA GLY A 111 -11.96 -13.49 1.40
C GLY A 111 -10.64 -13.33 2.17
N ALA A 112 -9.90 -12.23 1.96
CA ALA A 112 -8.59 -12.01 2.56
C ALA A 112 -8.60 -11.60 4.05
N GLY A 113 -9.67 -11.89 4.79
CA GLY A 113 -9.80 -11.52 6.20
C GLY A 113 -8.69 -12.09 7.07
N GLY A 114 -8.12 -11.26 7.95
CA GLY A 114 -7.04 -11.63 8.86
C GLY A 114 -5.67 -11.69 8.22
N PHE A 115 -5.47 -11.02 7.08
CA PHE A 115 -4.17 -10.95 6.41
C PHE A 115 -3.07 -10.35 7.30
N LEU A 116 -1.83 -10.69 6.98
CA LEU A 116 -0.63 -10.05 7.52
C LEU A 116 0.27 -9.63 6.36
N ILE A 117 0.57 -8.34 6.26
CA ILE A 117 1.58 -7.79 5.35
C ILE A 117 2.72 -7.30 6.24
N LYS A 118 3.90 -7.89 6.12
CA LYS A 118 5.01 -7.58 7.02
C LYS A 118 6.37 -7.59 6.33
N ASP A 119 7.29 -6.81 6.87
CA ASP A 119 8.66 -6.70 6.38
C ASP A 119 8.66 -6.40 4.86
N VAL A 120 7.79 -5.50 4.37
CA VAL A 120 7.70 -5.20 2.93
C VAL A 120 8.26 -3.82 2.61
N TRP A 121 8.81 -3.65 1.40
CA TRP A 121 9.23 -2.34 0.89
C TRP A 121 8.48 -1.99 -0.40
N LEU A 122 7.55 -1.04 -0.30
CA LEU A 122 6.86 -0.45 -1.43
C LEU A 122 7.46 0.92 -1.77
N SER A 123 7.69 1.22 -3.05
CA SER A 123 8.04 2.59 -3.45
C SER A 123 7.50 2.94 -4.83
N TYR A 124 7.32 4.24 -5.02
CA TYR A 124 6.79 4.80 -6.26
C TYR A 124 5.50 4.10 -6.72
N ILE A 125 4.60 3.84 -5.76
CA ILE A 125 3.31 3.20 -6.01
C ILE A 125 2.32 4.26 -6.50
N ARG A 126 1.87 4.08 -7.74
CA ARG A 126 1.22 5.11 -8.56
C ARG A 126 -0.26 5.28 -8.26
N ASP A 127 -0.85 4.43 -7.43
CA ASP A 127 -2.19 4.60 -6.84
C ASP A 127 -2.15 4.19 -5.35
N ASP A 128 -2.73 3.06 -4.94
CA ASP A 128 -2.81 2.69 -3.53
C ASP A 128 -1.65 1.75 -3.10
N CYS A 129 -0.85 2.12 -2.10
CA CYS A 129 0.18 1.23 -1.54
C CYS A 129 -0.44 -0.08 -1.03
N VAL A 130 -1.55 0.01 -0.30
CA VAL A 130 -2.42 -1.14 0.00
C VAL A 130 -3.87 -0.84 -0.36
N GLU A 131 -4.41 -1.54 -1.36
CA GLU A 131 -5.83 -1.45 -1.75
C GLU A 131 -6.64 -2.56 -1.08
N ASN A 132 -7.30 -2.23 0.04
CA ASN A 132 -8.21 -3.11 0.77
C ASN A 132 -9.67 -2.70 0.54
N ASP A 133 -10.03 -2.52 -0.73
CA ASP A 133 -11.39 -2.14 -1.13
C ASP A 133 -12.41 -3.27 -0.86
N HIS A 134 -12.00 -4.45 -0.40
CA HIS A 134 -12.92 -5.49 0.09
C HIS A 134 -13.17 -5.40 1.61
N LEU A 135 -12.71 -4.33 2.24
CA LEU A 135 -13.01 -3.93 3.62
C LEU A 135 -12.61 -4.99 4.66
N ASN A 136 -11.56 -5.76 4.39
CA ASN A 136 -11.08 -6.80 5.28
C ASN A 136 -10.45 -6.21 6.55
N GLY A 137 -10.46 -6.98 7.65
CA GLY A 137 -9.53 -6.76 8.76
C GLY A 137 -8.19 -7.43 8.49
N GLY A 138 -7.12 -6.92 9.10
CA GLY A 138 -5.76 -7.43 8.90
C GLY A 138 -4.71 -6.55 9.56
N VAL A 139 -3.44 -6.88 9.31
CA VAL A 139 -2.29 -6.19 9.91
C VAL A 139 -1.28 -5.82 8.82
N VAL A 140 -0.76 -4.60 8.90
CA VAL A 140 0.47 -4.16 8.23
C VAL A 140 1.49 -3.89 9.33
N ASP A 141 2.64 -4.55 9.27
CA ASP A 141 3.67 -4.48 10.32
C ASP A 141 5.07 -4.28 9.75
N ASP A 142 5.91 -3.55 10.48
CA ASP A 142 7.35 -3.36 10.22
C ASP A 142 7.70 -3.17 8.74
N SER A 143 7.00 -2.25 8.06
CA SER A 143 7.09 -2.07 6.61
C SER A 143 7.53 -0.66 6.22
N LEU A 144 8.12 -0.53 5.03
CA LEU A 144 8.54 0.74 4.44
C LEU A 144 7.75 1.03 3.16
N PHE A 145 6.87 2.02 3.22
CA PHE A 145 6.14 2.55 2.08
C PHE A 145 6.72 3.92 1.71
N ASP A 146 7.72 3.92 0.82
CA ASP A 146 8.48 5.10 0.43
C ASP A 146 8.01 5.66 -0.92
N GLY A 147 6.82 6.27 -0.91
CA GLY A 147 6.26 6.95 -2.06
C GLY A 147 4.96 6.31 -2.55
N CYS A 148 3.87 6.65 -1.88
CA CYS A 148 2.51 6.28 -2.27
C CYS A 148 1.77 7.49 -2.86
N PHE A 149 0.96 7.29 -3.90
CA PHE A 149 -0.04 8.28 -4.32
C PHE A 149 -1.20 8.35 -3.32
N SER A 150 -1.69 7.20 -2.85
CA SER A 150 -2.44 7.06 -1.60
C SER A 150 -1.90 5.87 -0.81
N ALA A 151 -1.81 5.97 0.52
CA ALA A 151 -1.19 4.89 1.28
C ALA A 151 -2.13 3.68 1.46
N PHE A 152 -3.30 3.90 2.04
CA PHE A 152 -4.25 2.85 2.36
C PHE A 152 -5.62 3.17 1.76
N SER A 153 -6.20 2.24 1.00
CA SER A 153 -7.57 2.35 0.49
C SER A 153 -8.50 1.33 1.11
N ALA A 154 -9.72 1.78 1.42
CA ALA A 154 -10.86 0.95 1.77
C ALA A 154 -12.14 1.62 1.25
N ARG A 155 -12.18 1.87 -0.07
CA ARG A 155 -13.21 2.67 -0.74
C ARG A 155 -14.10 1.81 -1.65
N ASN A 156 -14.83 0.87 -1.06
CA ASN A 156 -15.73 0.00 -1.83
C ASN A 156 -17.06 0.67 -2.20
N LEU A 157 -17.36 0.77 -3.50
CA LEU A 157 -18.66 1.23 -3.99
C LEU A 157 -19.76 0.15 -3.92
N ASP A 158 -19.40 -1.14 -3.80
CA ASP A 158 -20.37 -2.23 -3.59
C ASP A 158 -20.99 -2.11 -2.20
N THR A 159 -22.28 -1.80 -2.14
CA THR A 159 -23.04 -1.59 -0.89
C THR A 159 -23.36 -2.87 -0.13
N THR A 160 -23.09 -4.05 -0.71
CA THR A 160 -23.37 -5.35 -0.07
C THR A 160 -22.27 -5.81 0.87
N ILE A 161 -21.08 -5.22 0.80
CA ILE A 161 -19.95 -5.51 1.66
C ILE A 161 -19.88 -4.47 2.78
N ASP A 162 -19.73 -4.93 4.01
CA ASP A 162 -19.63 -4.07 5.19
C ASP A 162 -18.48 -4.50 6.08
N GLY A 163 -17.51 -3.61 6.25
CA GLY A 163 -16.35 -3.82 7.10
C GLY A 163 -16.34 -2.92 8.32
N HIS A 164 -17.42 -2.21 8.67
CA HIS A 164 -17.37 -1.18 9.73
C HIS A 164 -16.96 -1.73 11.11
N THR A 165 -17.11 -3.04 11.34
CA THR A 165 -16.65 -3.74 12.56
C THR A 165 -15.28 -4.39 12.42
N ASN A 166 -14.73 -4.46 11.21
CA ASN A 166 -13.41 -5.02 10.98
C ASN A 166 -12.34 -4.04 11.48
N LEU A 167 -11.24 -4.59 11.99
CA LEU A 167 -10.09 -3.82 12.44
C LEU A 167 -8.92 -4.03 11.48
N TRP A 168 -8.40 -2.93 10.96
CA TRP A 168 -7.17 -2.90 10.19
C TRP A 168 -6.10 -2.19 11.02
N THR A 169 -5.09 -2.94 11.44
CA THR A 169 -3.98 -2.43 12.25
C THR A 169 -2.79 -2.10 11.36
N ILE A 170 -2.28 -0.88 11.48
CA ILE A 170 -1.00 -0.48 10.92
C ILE A 170 -0.07 -0.25 12.12
N GLN A 171 1.11 -0.85 12.09
CA GLN A 171 2.05 -0.72 13.19
C GLN A 171 3.50 -0.80 12.73
N ASN A 172 4.38 -0.10 13.46
CA ASN A 172 5.82 -0.06 13.21
C ASN A 172 6.18 0.28 11.75
N THR A 173 5.28 0.98 11.05
CA THR A 173 5.36 1.15 9.59
C THR A 173 5.72 2.59 9.24
N LEU A 174 6.57 2.74 8.23
CA LEU A 174 7.02 4.01 7.69
C LEU A 174 6.24 4.30 6.41
N VAL A 175 5.53 5.42 6.33
CA VAL A 175 4.65 5.75 5.20
C VAL A 175 4.92 7.17 4.69
N ARG A 176 5.46 7.30 3.47
CA ARG A 176 5.64 8.58 2.79
C ARG A 176 4.73 8.71 1.58
N LEU A 177 4.02 9.83 1.49
CA LEU A 177 3.31 10.23 0.27
C LEU A 177 4.28 10.83 -0.73
N GLN A 178 4.09 10.51 -2.01
CA GLN A 178 4.87 11.06 -3.11
C GLN A 178 3.94 11.60 -4.20
N PRO A 179 4.13 12.85 -4.65
CA PRO A 179 3.40 13.38 -5.79
C PRO A 179 3.70 12.59 -7.06
N MET A 180 2.66 12.16 -7.77
CA MET A 180 2.75 11.41 -9.03
C MET A 180 2.33 12.26 -10.23
N PRO A 181 2.82 11.99 -11.45
CA PRO A 181 2.46 12.74 -12.64
C PRO A 181 0.97 12.71 -12.96
N GLY A 182 0.44 13.82 -13.47
CA GLY A 182 -0.92 13.93 -14.03
C GLY A 182 -2.03 13.39 -13.11
N PRO A 183 -2.15 13.90 -11.88
CA PRO A 183 -3.17 13.48 -10.95
C PRO A 183 -4.61 13.81 -11.42
N PRO A 184 -5.63 13.11 -10.89
CA PRO A 184 -7.01 13.24 -11.38
C PRO A 184 -7.65 14.62 -11.12
N GLU A 185 -7.26 15.31 -10.05
CA GLU A 185 -7.78 16.64 -9.71
C GLU A 185 -7.07 17.79 -10.47
N GLY A 186 -6.11 17.46 -11.34
CA GLY A 186 -5.35 18.40 -12.16
C GLY A 186 -4.01 18.84 -11.54
N GLY A 187 -3.19 19.53 -12.36
CA GLY A 187 -1.80 19.86 -12.03
C GLY A 187 -0.79 18.89 -12.65
N ASP A 188 0.49 19.20 -12.53
CA ASP A 188 1.57 18.37 -13.09
C ASP A 188 1.93 17.19 -12.18
N LEU A 189 1.95 17.42 -10.87
CA LEU A 189 2.24 16.44 -9.82
C LEU A 189 1.22 16.57 -8.69
N GLY A 190 0.87 15.45 -8.05
CA GLY A 190 0.03 15.46 -6.85
C GLY A 190 -0.17 14.08 -6.24
N HIS A 191 -0.74 14.04 -5.04
CA HIS A 191 -1.12 12.81 -4.34
C HIS A 191 -2.47 12.95 -3.61
N LYS A 192 -3.11 11.84 -3.24
CA LYS A 192 -4.43 11.88 -2.56
C LYS A 192 -4.34 12.07 -1.05
N GLY A 193 -3.52 11.28 -0.36
CA GLY A 193 -3.45 11.28 1.10
C GLY A 193 -3.20 9.88 1.67
N PHE A 194 -3.10 9.79 3.00
CA PHE A 194 -2.79 8.52 3.66
C PHE A 194 -3.95 7.53 3.66
N PHE A 195 -5.20 8.00 3.75
CA PHE A 195 -6.37 7.13 3.85
C PHE A 195 -7.45 7.50 2.83
N LYS A 196 -7.82 6.54 1.98
CA LYS A 196 -8.89 6.63 0.98
C LYS A 196 -10.09 5.79 1.44
N TRP A 197 -10.88 6.36 2.35
CA TRP A 197 -12.08 5.71 2.92
C TRP A 197 -13.35 6.13 2.17
N ILE A 198 -14.36 5.25 2.15
CA ILE A 198 -15.69 5.61 1.64
C ILE A 198 -16.49 6.39 2.68
N ASP A 199 -17.37 7.28 2.20
CA ASP A 199 -18.31 8.08 3.01
C ASP A 199 -17.59 8.81 4.16
N TRP A 200 -16.51 9.52 3.81
CA TRP A 200 -15.69 10.25 4.77
C TRP A 200 -16.50 11.25 5.59
N GLY A 201 -16.45 11.11 6.91
CA GLY A 201 -17.23 11.92 7.83
C GLY A 201 -18.65 11.41 8.07
N ASP A 202 -19.12 10.38 7.36
CA ASP A 202 -20.39 9.72 7.64
C ASP A 202 -20.20 8.68 8.77
N PRO A 203 -20.97 8.78 9.87
CA PRO A 203 -20.93 7.77 10.94
C PRO A 203 -21.34 6.37 10.48
N ASN A 204 -22.04 6.23 9.34
CA ASN A 204 -22.45 4.96 8.73
C ASN A 204 -21.47 4.46 7.66
N SER A 205 -20.29 5.07 7.52
CA SER A 205 -19.25 4.59 6.61
C SER A 205 -18.99 3.10 6.86
N ARG A 206 -18.95 2.31 5.78
CA ARG A 206 -18.73 0.86 5.83
C ARG A 206 -17.25 0.46 5.88
N SER A 207 -16.35 1.43 5.72
CA SER A 207 -14.91 1.17 5.78
C SER A 207 -14.48 0.66 7.16
N PRO A 208 -13.40 -0.14 7.24
CA PRO A 208 -12.91 -0.70 8.50
C PRO A 208 -12.44 0.36 9.47
N MET A 209 -12.43 -0.03 10.75
CA MET A 209 -11.77 0.70 11.82
C MET A 209 -10.25 0.57 11.68
N LEU A 210 -9.54 1.57 12.18
CA LEU A 210 -8.08 1.68 12.16
C LEU A 210 -7.52 1.58 13.58
N ALA A 211 -6.43 0.84 13.72
CA ALA A 211 -5.52 0.97 14.85
C ALA A 211 -4.11 1.32 14.36
N LEU A 212 -3.47 2.32 14.96
CA LEU A 212 -2.21 2.91 14.47
C LEU A 212 -1.16 2.97 15.59
N PHE A 213 -0.03 2.28 15.44
CA PHE A 213 0.96 2.15 16.52
C PHE A 213 2.40 2.28 16.06
N ASN A 214 3.15 3.22 16.67
CA ASN A 214 4.57 3.41 16.41
C ASN A 214 4.90 3.67 14.92
N ASP A 215 3.96 4.28 14.19
CA ASP A 215 4.12 4.57 12.77
C ASP A 215 4.78 5.93 12.57
N VAL A 216 5.53 6.08 11.47
CA VAL A 216 6.05 7.37 11.00
C VAL A 216 5.45 7.68 9.65
N PHE A 217 4.64 8.73 9.59
CA PHE A 217 4.06 9.25 8.37
C PHE A 217 4.86 10.45 7.88
N MET A 218 5.02 10.61 6.57
CA MET A 218 5.69 11.76 5.96
C MET A 218 4.92 12.28 4.75
N ALA A 219 4.79 13.60 4.66
CA ALA A 219 4.25 14.29 3.50
C ALA A 219 4.95 15.64 3.30
N GLU A 220 5.17 15.99 2.03
CA GLU A 220 5.84 17.23 1.62
C GLU A 220 4.85 18.27 1.10
N GLU A 221 3.61 17.86 0.79
CA GLU A 221 2.54 18.75 0.34
C GLU A 221 1.16 18.24 0.79
N GLN A 222 0.15 19.10 0.67
CA GLN A 222 -1.22 18.72 0.96
C GLN A 222 -1.74 17.85 -0.19
N GLY A 223 -2.46 16.79 0.15
CA GLY A 223 -3.19 16.00 -0.84
C GLY A 223 -4.27 16.81 -1.56
N GLN A 224 -4.66 16.32 -2.73
CA GLN A 224 -5.45 17.09 -3.69
C GLN A 224 -6.93 17.22 -3.37
N PHE A 225 -7.47 16.40 -2.46
CA PHE A 225 -8.89 16.50 -2.10
C PHE A 225 -9.18 17.70 -1.22
N SER A 226 -8.72 17.65 0.03
CA SER A 226 -8.96 18.69 1.01
C SER A 226 -8.00 18.52 2.19
N ALA A 227 -7.81 19.60 2.94
CA ALA A 227 -6.92 19.63 4.10
C ALA A 227 -7.25 18.52 5.12
N ASP A 228 -8.54 18.30 5.41
CA ASP A 228 -8.99 17.28 6.37
C ASP A 228 -8.67 15.85 5.93
N ARG A 229 -8.54 15.60 4.60
CA ARG A 229 -8.21 14.29 4.02
C ARG A 229 -6.77 13.86 4.26
N MET A 230 -5.94 14.75 4.79
CA MET A 230 -4.61 14.39 5.29
C MET A 230 -4.69 13.69 6.65
N GLY A 231 -5.78 13.89 7.42
CA GLY A 231 -5.95 13.31 8.75
C GLY A 231 -6.44 11.85 8.75
N ILE A 232 -6.86 11.41 9.93
CA ILE A 232 -7.48 10.09 10.11
C ILE A 232 -8.96 10.17 9.68
N PRO A 233 -9.51 9.16 8.97
CA PRO A 233 -10.93 9.14 8.63
C PRO A 233 -11.79 9.33 9.91
N PRO A 234 -12.69 10.34 9.93
CA PRO A 234 -13.45 10.65 11.14
C PRO A 234 -14.26 9.46 11.64
N GLY A 235 -14.23 9.21 12.96
CA GLY A 235 -14.96 8.11 13.60
C GLY A 235 -14.40 6.71 13.33
N LYS A 236 -13.26 6.58 12.64
CA LYS A 236 -12.67 5.27 12.30
C LYS A 236 -11.47 4.87 13.12
N LEU A 237 -11.00 5.72 14.03
CA LEU A 237 -9.88 5.38 14.91
C LEU A 237 -10.37 4.56 16.11
N ALA A 238 -10.02 3.28 16.16
CA ALA A 238 -10.33 2.41 17.28
C ALA A 238 -9.27 2.49 18.39
N ALA A 239 -7.99 2.61 18.03
CA ALA A 239 -6.88 2.74 18.98
C ALA A 239 -5.67 3.40 18.33
N CYS A 240 -4.82 4.07 19.12
CA CYS A 240 -3.53 4.53 18.63
C CYS A 240 -2.52 4.84 19.74
N ALA A 241 -1.22 4.76 19.42
CA ALA A 241 -0.14 5.23 20.28
C ALA A 241 1.15 5.53 19.48
N ASN A 242 1.92 6.52 19.94
CA ASN A 242 3.31 6.78 19.52
C ASN A 242 3.53 7.01 18.01
N ASN A 243 2.58 7.63 17.32
CA ASN A 243 2.74 7.91 15.89
C ASN A 243 3.45 9.26 15.69
N VAL A 244 4.17 9.40 14.58
CA VAL A 244 4.83 10.65 14.19
C VAL A 244 4.35 11.08 12.82
N MET A 245 4.04 12.36 12.66
CA MET A 245 3.79 12.99 11.36
C MET A 245 4.93 13.96 11.04
N VAL A 246 5.77 13.60 10.08
CA VAL A 246 6.82 14.45 9.50
C VAL A 246 6.20 15.29 8.38
N TRP A 247 5.82 16.52 8.70
CA TRP A 247 5.17 17.44 7.76
C TRP A 247 6.18 18.43 7.20
N LEU A 248 6.58 18.30 5.93
CA LEU A 248 7.57 19.18 5.32
C LEU A 248 6.97 20.25 4.39
N GLY A 249 5.66 20.21 4.17
CA GLY A 249 4.97 21.25 3.41
C GLY A 249 4.96 22.61 4.11
N PRO A 250 4.41 23.64 3.45
CA PRO A 250 4.34 24.98 4.03
C PRO A 250 3.41 25.02 5.25
N GLY A 251 3.73 25.89 6.21
CA GLY A 251 2.89 26.15 7.39
C GLY A 251 2.67 24.95 8.31
N GLU A 252 1.62 25.04 9.12
CA GLU A 252 1.17 23.96 10.00
C GLU A 252 0.63 22.77 9.21
N TYR A 253 0.58 21.60 9.86
CA TYR A 253 -0.02 20.43 9.25
C TYR A 253 -1.52 20.66 8.99
N PRO A 254 -2.06 20.35 7.80
CA PRO A 254 -3.38 20.82 7.38
C PRO A 254 -4.57 20.13 8.05
N ALA A 255 -4.37 18.99 8.71
CA ALA A 255 -5.43 18.24 9.39
C ALA A 255 -5.24 18.20 10.90
N VAL A 256 -6.36 17.99 11.62
CA VAL A 256 -6.31 17.68 13.06
C VAL A 256 -5.93 16.21 13.21
N LEU A 257 -4.88 15.94 13.97
CA LEU A 257 -4.48 14.59 14.34
C LEU A 257 -4.86 14.30 15.81
N PRO A 258 -5.15 13.04 16.16
CA PRO A 258 -5.37 12.65 17.55
C PRO A 258 -4.10 12.81 18.40
N ASP A 259 -4.26 12.94 19.71
CA ASP A 259 -3.16 13.19 20.67
C ASP A 259 -2.05 12.11 20.68
N CYS A 260 -2.30 10.94 20.08
CA CYS A 260 -1.29 9.90 19.88
C CYS A 260 -0.29 10.21 18.75
N PHE A 261 -0.42 11.35 18.05
CA PHE A 261 0.51 11.82 17.04
C PHE A 261 1.39 12.96 17.55
N THR A 262 2.68 12.86 17.29
CA THR A 262 3.61 13.99 17.36
C THR A 262 3.85 14.54 15.95
N VAL A 263 3.51 15.81 15.71
CA VAL A 263 3.82 16.48 14.44
C VAL A 263 5.19 17.14 14.53
N THR A 264 6.03 16.92 13.52
CA THR A 264 7.37 17.53 13.43
C THR A 264 7.67 18.02 12.01
N LYS A 265 8.52 19.04 11.93
CA LYS A 265 9.11 19.57 10.68
C LYS A 265 10.49 18.96 10.41
N ASP A 266 11.00 18.17 11.34
CA ASP A 266 12.35 17.60 11.26
C ASP A 266 12.38 16.38 10.33
N ARG A 267 12.88 16.60 9.11
CA ARG A 267 13.10 15.56 8.10
C ARG A 267 13.97 14.40 8.62
N SER A 268 14.90 14.67 9.54
CA SER A 268 15.83 13.65 10.03
C SER A 268 15.15 12.52 10.80
N VAL A 269 13.93 12.75 11.31
CA VAL A 269 13.10 11.71 11.95
C VAL A 269 12.71 10.64 10.93
N TRP A 270 12.27 11.04 9.73
CA TRP A 270 11.98 10.10 8.64
C TRP A 270 13.25 9.41 8.17
N ASP A 271 14.30 10.18 7.84
CA ASP A 271 15.52 9.63 7.25
C ASP A 271 16.21 8.63 8.19
N SER A 272 16.23 8.91 9.49
CA SER A 272 16.79 7.99 10.50
C SER A 272 15.96 6.73 10.65
N ALA A 273 14.63 6.84 10.65
CA ALA A 273 13.73 5.69 10.73
C ALA A 273 13.89 4.78 9.50
N VAL A 274 13.96 5.35 8.29
CA VAL A 274 14.21 4.61 7.05
C VAL A 274 15.58 3.94 7.07
N ALA A 275 16.64 4.67 7.44
CA ALA A 275 17.98 4.10 7.50
C ALA A 275 18.06 2.92 8.50
N GLU A 276 17.40 3.05 9.65
CA GLU A 276 17.31 1.98 10.64
C GLU A 276 16.50 0.79 10.14
N TRP A 277 15.35 1.04 9.48
CA TRP A 277 14.53 -0.02 8.91
C TRP A 277 15.29 -0.80 7.83
N ILE A 278 15.97 -0.12 6.90
CA ILE A 278 16.82 -0.75 5.86
C ILE A 278 17.95 -1.56 6.49
N ARG A 279 18.56 -1.06 7.58
CA ARG A 279 19.61 -1.78 8.30
C ARG A 279 19.09 -3.09 8.92
N ARG A 280 17.82 -3.15 9.33
CA ARG A 280 17.17 -4.35 9.87
C ARG A 280 16.70 -5.32 8.79
N HIS A 281 16.46 -4.84 7.57
CA HIS A 281 15.97 -5.62 6.42
C HIS A 281 16.93 -5.56 5.20
N PRO A 282 18.20 -5.99 5.36
CA PRO A 282 19.20 -5.85 4.30
C PRO A 282 18.85 -6.59 3.01
N GLU A 283 18.03 -7.64 3.08
CA GLU A 283 17.57 -8.45 1.94
C GLU A 283 16.58 -7.70 1.01
N LEU A 284 15.95 -6.64 1.49
CA LEU A 284 15.00 -5.82 0.72
C LEU A 284 15.65 -4.60 0.06
N GLY A 285 16.94 -4.40 0.33
CA GLY A 285 17.77 -3.31 -0.18
C GLY A 285 17.64 -3.07 -1.69
N PRO A 286 17.99 -1.85 -2.16
CA PRO A 286 18.08 -1.53 -3.58
C PRO A 286 18.88 -2.56 -4.39
#